data_AF-A0A076HK90-F1
#
_entry.id   AF-A0A076HK90-F1
#
_cell.length_a   1.000
_cell.length_b   1.000
_cell.length_c   1.000
_cell.angle_alpha   90.00
_cell.angle_beta   90.00
_cell.angle_gamma   90.00
#
_symmetry.space_group_name_H-M   'P 1'
#
loop_
_entity.id
_entity.type
_entity.pdbx_description
1 polymer ?
#
loop_
_entity_poly.entity_id
_entity_poly.type
_entity_poly.pdbx_seq_one_letter_code
_entity_poly.pdbx_strand_id
1 'polypeptide(L)'
;MYRDEIDAITSALKAIPLDRKSQHLSRASEYFVRAKELIEMEHDWQASGSMILKALAEERKSENTGLQVMNVIKFQKPKTKLEFKFRS
;
A
#
# COMPACT_ATOMS: atom_id res chain seq x y z
N MET A 1 41.66 -4.59 0.30
CA MET A 1 40.90 -4.88 1.53
C MET A 1 39.58 -4.12 1.61
N TYR A 2 39.43 -2.91 1.05
CA TYR A 2 38.18 -2.13 1.11
C TYR A 2 37.15 -2.37 -0.01
N ARG A 3 37.49 -3.14 -1.05
CA ARG A 3 36.63 -3.26 -2.25
C ARG A 3 35.40 -4.15 -1.98
N ASP A 4 35.57 -5.22 -1.22
CA ASP A 4 34.48 -6.11 -0.80
C ASP A 4 33.49 -5.43 0.15
N GLU A 5 33.97 -4.52 1.02
CA GLU A 5 33.11 -3.73 1.91
C GLU A 5 32.28 -2.71 1.13
N ILE A 6 32.87 -2.05 0.13
CA ILE A 6 32.17 -1.11 -0.75
C ILE A 6 31.11 -1.85 -1.58
N ASP A 7 31.43 -3.03 -2.11
CA ASP A 7 30.48 -3.84 -2.88
C ASP A 7 29.33 -4.36 -2.01
N ALA A 8 29.61 -4.75 -0.77
CA ALA A 8 28.58 -5.15 0.21
C ALA A 8 27.65 -3.99 0.58
N ILE A 9 28.19 -2.79 0.85
CA ILE A 9 27.40 -1.58 1.13
C ILE A 9 26.55 -1.20 -0.09
N THR A 10 27.10 -1.30 -1.30
CA THR A 10 26.39 -0.96 -2.54
C THR A 10 25.26 -1.96 -2.83
N SER A 11 25.50 -3.25 -2.59
CA SER A 11 24.48 -4.29 -2.73
C SER A 11 23.38 -4.15 -1.66
N ALA A 12 23.74 -3.78 -0.44
CA ALA A 12 22.78 -3.50 0.62
C ALA A 12 21.93 -2.26 0.33
N LEU A 13 22.52 -1.20 -0.26
CA LEU A 13 21.83 0.01 -0.72
C LEU A 13 20.84 -0.28 -1.85
N LYS A 14 21.20 -1.15 -2.82
CA LYS A 14 20.28 -1.62 -3.87
C LYS A 14 19.13 -2.48 -3.33
N ALA A 15 19.33 -3.14 -2.19
CA ALA A 15 18.30 -3.94 -1.51
C ALA A 15 17.41 -3.12 -0.56
N ILE A 16 17.66 -1.80 -0.40
CA ILE A 16 16.82 -0.93 0.44
C ILE A 16 15.42 -0.84 -0.20
N PRO A 17 14.32 -0.90 0.58
CA PRO A 17 12.93 -0.99 0.08
C PRO A 17 12.39 0.16 -0.80
N LEU A 18 13.24 1.08 -1.27
CA LEU A 18 12.90 2.20 -2.15
C LEU A 18 12.22 1.75 -3.45
N ASP A 19 12.65 0.61 -3.99
CA ASP A 19 12.09 0.05 -5.22
C ASP A 19 10.64 -0.39 -5.05
N ARG A 20 10.30 -1.03 -3.93
CA ARG A 20 8.91 -1.48 -3.69
C ARG A 20 7.96 -0.32 -3.44
N LYS A 21 8.41 0.72 -2.71
CA LYS A 21 7.61 1.91 -2.48
C LYS A 21 7.27 2.61 -3.80
N SER A 22 8.28 2.84 -4.64
CA SER A 22 8.09 3.47 -5.95
C SER A 22 7.22 2.62 -6.88
N GLN A 23 7.37 1.29 -6.87
CA GLN A 23 6.49 0.38 -7.61
C GLN A 23 5.02 0.46 -7.16
N HIS A 24 4.75 0.50 -5.85
CA HIS A 24 3.39 0.65 -5.32
C HIS A 24 2.79 2.01 -5.68
N LEU A 25 3.56 3.10 -5.61
CA LEU A 25 3.12 4.41 -6.06
C LEU A 25 2.85 4.46 -7.57
N SER A 26 3.70 3.82 -8.39
CA SER A 26 3.49 3.71 -9.83
C SER A 26 2.17 3.01 -10.14
N ARG A 27 1.93 1.84 -9.53
CA ARG A 27 0.68 1.09 -9.71
C ARG A 27 -0.54 1.86 -9.23
N ALA A 28 -0.45 2.60 -8.13
CA ALA A 28 -1.53 3.46 -7.69
C ALA A 28 -1.89 4.52 -8.74
N SER A 29 -0.87 5.16 -9.33
CA SER A 29 -1.07 6.17 -10.37
C SER A 29 -1.75 5.59 -11.63
N GLU A 30 -1.35 4.39 -12.07
CA GLU A 30 -1.99 3.67 -13.18
C GLU A 30 -3.49 3.43 -12.92
N TYR A 31 -3.85 2.97 -11.71
CA TYR A 31 -5.24 2.76 -11.35
C TYR A 31 -6.05 4.06 -11.31
N PHE A 32 -5.48 5.17 -10.83
CA PHE A 32 -6.15 6.47 -10.85
C PHE A 32 -6.38 7.00 -12.27
N VAL A 33 -5.39 6.85 -13.16
CA VAL A 33 -5.54 7.20 -14.57
C VAL A 33 -6.67 6.38 -15.19
N ARG A 34 -6.69 5.06 -14.96
CA ARG A 34 -7.76 4.20 -15.49
C ARG A 34 -9.13 4.53 -14.90
N ALA A 35 -9.20 4.87 -13.61
CA ALA A 35 -10.46 5.30 -12.98
C ALA A 35 -11.01 6.58 -13.63
N LYS A 36 -10.12 7.52 -14.00
CA LYS A 36 -10.49 8.75 -14.69
C LYS A 36 -11.04 8.44 -16.10
N GLU A 37 -10.34 7.62 -16.87
CA GLU A 37 -10.80 7.18 -18.21
C GLU A 37 -12.19 6.51 -18.15
N LEU A 38 -12.42 5.65 -17.16
CA LEU A 38 -13.71 4.96 -16.98
C LEU A 38 -14.87 5.93 -16.72
N ILE A 39 -14.64 7.03 -16.01
CA ILE A 39 -15.68 8.06 -15.79
C ILE A 39 -15.86 8.93 -17.02
N GLU A 40 -14.77 9.42 -17.59
CA GLU A 40 -14.78 10.44 -18.65
C GLU A 40 -15.16 9.88 -20.02
N MET A 41 -14.78 8.65 -20.33
CA MET A 41 -14.98 8.03 -21.64
C MET A 41 -16.08 6.97 -21.62
N GLU A 42 -16.12 6.13 -20.59
CA GLU A 42 -17.00 4.96 -20.54
C GLU A 42 -18.26 5.20 -19.69
N HIS A 43 -18.29 6.29 -18.91
CA HIS A 43 -19.33 6.59 -17.91
C HIS A 43 -19.62 5.43 -16.94
N ASP A 44 -18.62 4.57 -16.69
CA ASP A 44 -18.71 3.44 -15.79
C ASP A 44 -18.24 3.81 -14.37
N TRP A 45 -19.19 4.30 -13.60
CA TRP A 45 -18.99 4.69 -12.20
C TRP A 45 -18.61 3.52 -11.30
N GLN A 46 -19.09 2.31 -11.58
CA GLN A 46 -18.83 1.14 -10.75
C GLN A 46 -17.40 0.64 -10.95
N ALA A 47 -16.97 0.49 -12.21
CA ALA A 47 -15.60 0.09 -12.52
C ALA A 47 -14.60 1.15 -12.05
N SER A 48 -14.93 2.44 -12.22
CA SER A 48 -14.09 3.53 -11.70
C SER A 48 -13.92 3.46 -10.19
N GLY A 49 -15.02 3.27 -9.45
CA GLY A 49 -14.97 3.07 -7.99
C GLY A 49 -14.07 1.88 -7.59
N SER A 50 -14.14 0.77 -8.33
CA SER A 50 -13.25 -0.38 -8.10
C SER A 50 -11.76 -0.04 -8.31
N MET A 51 -11.44 0.75 -9.35
CA MET A 51 -10.07 1.18 -9.62
C MET A 51 -9.54 2.14 -8.56
N ILE A 52 -10.36 3.07 -8.07
CA ILE A 52 -9.99 3.96 -6.96
C ILE A 52 -9.63 3.16 -5.70
N LEU A 53 -10.43 2.14 -5.35
CA LEU A 53 -10.14 1.29 -4.20
C LEU A 53 -8.83 0.51 -4.35
N LYS A 54 -8.50 0.04 -5.56
CA LYS A 54 -7.21 -0.61 -5.85
C LYS A 54 -6.04 0.38 -5.74
N ALA A 55 -6.20 1.60 -6.25
CA ALA A 55 -5.19 2.65 -6.14
C ALA A 55 -4.85 2.95 -4.66
N LEU A 56 -5.88 3.19 -3.84
CA LEU A 56 -5.72 3.43 -2.40
C LEU A 56 -5.07 2.24 -1.67
N ALA A 57 -5.34 1.01 -2.09
CA ALA A 57 -4.70 -0.17 -1.52
C ALA A 57 -3.20 -0.22 -1.84
N GLU A 58 -2.79 0.19 -3.05
CA GLU A 58 -1.37 0.30 -3.43
C GLU A 58 -0.68 1.49 -2.74
N GLU A 59 -1.32 2.65 -2.63
CA GLU A 59 -0.78 3.79 -1.84
C GLU A 59 -0.52 3.39 -0.40
N ARG A 60 -1.47 2.68 0.23
CA ARG A 60 -1.26 2.13 1.58
C ARG A 60 -0.07 1.20 1.61
N LYS A 61 0.16 0.34 0.61
CA LYS A 61 1.38 -0.52 0.59
C LYS A 61 2.67 0.28 0.45
N SER A 62 2.63 1.43 -0.21
CA SER A 62 3.77 2.34 -0.35
C SER A 62 4.12 3.08 0.95
N GLU A 63 3.10 3.37 1.77
CA GLU A 63 3.24 4.03 3.08
C GLU A 63 3.39 3.04 4.24
N ASN A 64 2.93 1.80 4.05
CA ASN A 64 2.94 0.78 5.09
C ASN A 64 4.31 0.09 5.15
N THR A 65 5.22 0.76 5.84
CA THR A 65 5.99 0.18 6.95
C THR A 65 5.09 -0.78 7.78
N GLY A 66 4.91 -2.02 7.33
CA GLY A 66 4.03 -3.03 7.96
C GLY A 66 4.21 -3.25 9.47
N LEU A 67 5.29 -2.72 10.04
CA LEU A 67 5.57 -2.66 11.48
C LEU A 67 4.70 -1.66 12.26
N GLN A 68 4.32 -0.51 11.70
CA GLN A 68 3.60 0.53 12.49
C GLN A 68 2.14 0.13 12.78
N VAL A 69 1.43 -0.43 11.79
CA VAL A 69 0.05 -0.93 12.00
C VAL A 69 0.05 -2.19 12.88
N MET A 70 1.03 -3.08 12.71
CA MET A 70 1.18 -4.26 13.57
C MET A 70 1.51 -3.89 15.02
N ASN A 71 2.27 -2.81 15.25
CA ASN A 71 2.54 -2.33 16.59
C ASN A 71 1.29 -1.71 17.24
N VAL A 72 0.44 -0.99 16.49
CA VAL A 72 -0.85 -0.53 17.03
C VAL A 72 -1.75 -1.73 17.39
N ILE A 73 -1.87 -2.74 16.54
CA ILE A 73 -2.75 -3.90 16.80
C ILE A 73 -2.21 -4.80 17.94
N LYS A 74 -0.89 -5.00 18.01
CA LYS A 74 -0.27 -5.83 19.06
C LYS A 74 -0.18 -5.14 20.42
N PHE A 75 0.09 -3.83 20.45
CA PHE A 75 0.27 -3.08 21.71
C PHE A 75 -0.98 -2.34 22.17
N GLN A 76 -1.90 -1.99 21.27
CA GLN A 76 -3.22 -1.43 21.58
C GLN A 76 -4.30 -2.43 21.17
N LYS A 77 -4.31 -3.62 21.78
CA LYS A 77 -5.51 -4.46 21.75
C LYS A 77 -6.63 -3.62 22.40
N PRO A 78 -7.69 -3.20 21.68
CA PRO A 78 -8.76 -2.44 22.30
C PRO A 78 -9.35 -3.31 23.40
N LYS A 79 -9.39 -2.81 24.64
CA LYS A 79 -9.98 -3.55 25.78
C LYS A 79 -11.49 -3.79 25.60
N THR A 80 -12.10 -3.16 24.60
CA THR A 80 -13.51 -3.27 24.27
C THR A 80 -13.73 -4.39 23.27
N LYS A 81 -14.11 -5.57 23.79
CA LYS A 81 -14.69 -6.64 22.99
C LYS A 81 -16.00 -6.10 22.39
N LEU A 82 -16.00 -5.82 21.09
CA LEU A 82 -17.21 -5.44 20.35
C LEU A 82 -18.08 -6.69 20.19
N GLU A 83 -19.07 -6.84 21.07
CA GLU A 83 -20.10 -7.87 20.95
C GLU A 83 -21.27 -7.32 20.13
N PHE A 84 -21.43 -7.84 18.90
CA PHE A 84 -22.58 -7.51 18.06
C PHE A 84 -23.75 -8.42 18.43
N LYS A 85 -24.83 -7.82 18.95
CA LYS A 85 -26.11 -8.52 19.12
C LYS A 85 -27.00 -8.22 17.92
N PHE A 86 -27.24 -9.24 17.11
CA PHE A 86 -28.28 -9.20 16.10
C PHE A 86 -29.62 -9.51 16.80
N ARG A 87 -30.60 -8.61 16.65
CA ARG A 87 -31.99 -8.92 17.01
C ARG A 87 -32.63 -9.57 15.79
N SER A 88 -33.04 -10.83 15.95
CA SER A 88 -33.88 -11.60 15.03
C SER A 88 -35.32 -11.11 15.05
#